data_AF-A0A9E4WHT4-F1
#
_entry.id   AF-A0A9E4WHT4-F1
#
_cell.length_a   1.000
_cell.length_b   1.000
_cell.length_c   1.000
_cell.angle_alpha   90.00
_cell.angle_beta   90.00
_cell.angle_gamma   90.00
#
_symmetry.space_group_name_H-M   'P 1'
#
loop_
_entity.id
_entity.type
_entity.pdbx_description
1 polymer ?
#
loop_
_entity_poly.entity_id
_entity_poly.type
_entity_poly.pdbx_seq_one_letter_code
_entity_poly.pdbx_strand_id
1 'polypeptide(L)'
;MNYLDHLRQFFDDEVADDELKALAAYAIANDIRRLKPAISQAVWDSRQNSAIGTDSGAARLNEARQLHAMYTNALGEYRAITETQLPAEAVAGHAESNGGPKNSGDSDSTGEHL
;
A
#
# COMPACT_ATOMS: atom_id res chain seq x y z
N MET A 1 8.48 -19.75 5.91
CA MET A 1 7.26 -19.68 6.73
C MET A 1 6.71 -18.27 6.58
N ASN A 2 5.54 -18.14 5.97
CA ASN A 2 4.90 -16.82 5.76
C ASN A 2 4.08 -16.41 7.00
N TYR A 3 3.56 -15.19 7.06
CA TYR A 3 2.80 -14.72 8.22
C TYR A 3 1.52 -15.54 8.49
N LEU A 4 0.85 -16.02 7.43
CA LEU A 4 -0.34 -16.87 7.56
C LEU A 4 -0.04 -18.22 8.22
N ASP A 5 1.11 -18.83 7.89
CA ASP A 5 1.58 -20.08 8.52
C ASP A 5 1.82 -19.88 10.02
N HIS A 6 2.38 -18.74 10.42
CA HIS A 6 2.55 -18.41 11.84
C HIS A 6 1.22 -18.25 12.56
N LEU A 7 0.23 -17.60 11.93
CA LEU A 7 -1.09 -17.45 12.54
C LEU A 7 -1.80 -18.80 12.69
N ARG A 8 -1.74 -19.68 11.68
CA ARG A 8 -2.27 -21.05 11.78
C ARG A 8 -1.64 -21.81 12.95
N GLN A 9 -0.32 -21.75 13.09
CA GLN A 9 0.37 -22.38 14.20
C GLN A 9 0.00 -21.77 15.56
N PHE A 10 -0.20 -20.44 15.62
CA PHE A 10 -0.54 -19.75 16.85
C PHE A 10 -1.95 -20.06 17.34
N PHE A 11 -2.90 -20.17 16.41
CA PHE A 11 -4.31 -20.43 16.71
C PHE A 11 -4.67 -21.92 16.75
N ASP A 12 -3.73 -22.84 16.48
CA ASP A 12 -3.93 -24.31 16.55
C ASP A 12 -5.25 -24.79 15.92
N ASP A 13 -5.55 -24.28 14.72
CA ASP A 13 -6.79 -24.53 13.96
C ASP A 13 -8.13 -24.13 14.65
N GLU A 14 -8.09 -23.37 15.75
CA GLU A 14 -9.30 -22.85 16.44
C GLU A 14 -10.07 -21.82 15.61
N VAL A 15 -9.40 -21.15 14.67
CA VAL A 15 -9.95 -20.08 13.84
C VAL A 15 -10.09 -20.56 12.40
N ALA A 16 -11.22 -20.26 11.77
CA ALA A 16 -11.47 -20.63 10.38
C ALA A 16 -10.44 -20.01 9.43
N ASP A 17 -10.04 -20.76 8.38
CA ASP A 17 -8.99 -20.34 7.45
C ASP A 17 -9.26 -18.99 6.77
N ASP A 18 -10.53 -18.67 6.48
CA ASP A 18 -10.91 -17.38 5.89
C ASP A 18 -10.79 -16.21 6.88
N GLU A 19 -11.07 -16.45 8.17
CA GLU A 19 -10.87 -15.46 9.22
C GLU A 19 -9.37 -15.25 9.49
N LEU A 20 -8.57 -16.32 9.49
CA LEU A 20 -7.11 -16.23 9.56
C LEU A 20 -6.51 -15.45 8.39
N LYS A 21 -6.99 -15.66 7.16
CA LYS A 21 -6.58 -14.88 5.99
C LYS A 21 -6.95 -13.41 6.12
N ALA A 22 -8.16 -13.10 6.60
CA ALA A 22 -8.59 -11.72 6.82
C ALA A 22 -7.73 -11.01 7.88
N LEU A 23 -7.43 -11.70 9.00
CA LEU A 23 -6.53 -11.21 10.04
C LEU A 23 -5.10 -11.00 9.49
N ALA A 24 -4.60 -11.96 8.71
CA ALA A 24 -3.30 -11.86 8.04
C ALA A 24 -3.23 -10.64 7.12
N ALA A 25 -4.22 -10.48 6.24
CA ALA A 25 -4.29 -9.36 5.31
C ALA A 25 -4.34 -8.01 6.04
N TYR A 26 -5.14 -7.90 7.11
CA TYR A 26 -5.25 -6.67 7.90
C TYR A 26 -3.92 -6.31 8.59
N ALA A 27 -3.27 -7.29 9.24
CA ALA A 27 -2.00 -7.07 9.92
C ALA A 27 -0.90 -6.64 8.94
N ILE A 28 -0.76 -7.34 7.82
CA ILE A 28 0.24 -7.04 6.79
C ILE A 28 -0.04 -5.67 6.14
N ALA A 29 -1.30 -5.31 5.89
CA ALA A 29 -1.68 -4.00 5.39
C ALA A 29 -1.27 -2.87 6.36
N ASN A 30 -1.43 -3.10 7.66
CA ASN A 30 -0.99 -2.14 8.68
C ASN A 30 0.54 -2.01 8.70
N ASP A 31 1.29 -3.10 8.54
CA ASP A 31 2.75 -3.05 8.46
C ASP A 31 3.21 -2.28 7.22
N ILE A 32 2.61 -2.54 6.06
CA ILE A 32 2.84 -1.78 4.82
C ILE A 32 2.61 -0.28 5.06
N ARG A 33 1.50 0.08 5.71
CA ARG A 33 1.15 1.48 6.02
C ARG A 33 2.18 2.14 6.93
N ARG A 34 2.74 1.41 7.89
CA ARG A 34 3.76 1.91 8.83
C ARG A 34 5.15 2.00 8.21
N LEU A 35 5.50 1.07 7.32
CA LEU A 35 6.83 1.02 6.68
C LEU A 35 7.04 2.17 5.69
N LYS A 36 6.01 2.56 4.92
CA LYS A 36 6.10 3.67 3.94
C LYS A 36 6.67 4.97 4.53
N PRO A 37 6.10 5.56 5.61
CA PRO A 37 6.65 6.78 6.19
C PRO A 37 8.00 6.55 6.86
N ALA A 38 8.25 5.38 7.46
CA ALA A 38 9.53 5.07 8.09
C ALA A 38 10.69 5.04 7.08
N ILE A 39 10.47 4.46 5.89
CA ILE A 39 11.45 4.48 4.79
C ILE A 39 11.75 5.92 4.38
N SER A 40 10.71 6.73 4.13
CA SER A 40 10.87 8.12 3.73
C SER A 40 11.65 8.93 4.77
N GLN A 41 11.37 8.72 6.05
CA GLN A 41 12.09 9.37 7.15
C GLN A 41 13.58 8.97 7.17
N ALA A 42 13.89 7.67 7.10
CA ALA A 42 15.27 7.19 7.12
C ALA A 42 16.09 7.70 5.91
N VAL A 43 15.47 7.78 4.72
CA VAL A 43 16.09 8.40 3.53
C VAL A 43 16.34 9.89 3.75
N TRP A 44 15.37 10.60 4.32
CA TRP A 44 15.51 12.03 4.64
C TRP A 44 16.64 12.28 5.63
N ASP A 45 16.67 11.53 6.75
CA ASP A 45 17.69 11.64 7.78
C ASP A 45 19.08 11.32 7.22
N SER A 46 19.18 10.33 6.33
CA SER A 46 20.42 10.03 5.62
C SER A 46 20.95 11.23 4.83
N ARG A 47 20.07 11.94 4.12
CA ARG A 47 20.46 13.14 3.33
C ARG A 47 20.93 14.26 4.24
N GLN A 48 20.19 14.54 5.31
CA GLN A 48 20.56 15.57 6.28
C GLN A 48 21.92 15.27 6.92
N ASN A 49 22.11 14.03 7.38
CA ASN A 49 23.32 13.60 8.07
C ASN A 49 24.55 13.52 7.16
N SER A 50 24.35 13.17 5.89
CA SER A 50 25.42 13.20 4.88
C SER A 50 25.84 14.63 4.54
N ALA A 51 24.90 15.57 4.48
CA ALA A 51 25.17 16.97 4.17
C ALA A 51 26.03 17.67 5.25
N ILE A 52 25.90 17.24 6.51
CA ILE A 52 26.72 17.72 7.64
C ILE A 52 28.01 16.90 7.85
N GLY A 53 28.32 15.97 6.94
CA GLY A 53 29.56 15.19 6.97
C GLY A 53 29.64 14.13 8.07
N THR A 54 28.50 13.65 8.58
CA THR A 54 28.49 12.63 9.63
C THR A 54 28.41 11.21 9.05
N ASP A 55 29.15 10.27 9.65
CA ASP A 55 29.10 8.84 9.29
C ASP A 55 27.70 8.22 9.48
N SER A 56 26.84 8.88 10.25
CA SER A 56 25.46 8.45 10.50
C SER A 56 24.58 8.47 9.23
N GLY A 57 24.97 9.21 8.18
CA GLY A 57 24.24 9.25 6.91
C GLY A 57 24.19 7.90 6.20
N ALA A 58 25.31 7.16 6.18
CA ALA A 58 25.39 5.83 5.58
C ALA A 58 24.59 4.80 6.39
N ALA A 59 24.60 4.90 7.72
CA ALA A 59 23.81 4.03 8.60
C ALA A 59 22.31 4.20 8.36
N ARG A 60 21.82 5.44 8.27
CA ARG A 60 20.41 5.74 7.96
C ARG A 60 19.99 5.26 6.57
N LEU A 61 20.89 5.35 5.59
CA LEU A 61 20.61 4.80 4.26
C LEU A 61 20.50 3.28 4.29
N ASN A 62 21.33 2.61 5.09
CA ASN A 62 21.26 1.16 5.26
C ASN A 62 19.95 0.73 5.96
N GLU A 63 19.54 1.46 6.99
CA GLU A 63 18.24 1.29 7.66
C GLU A 63 17.09 1.43 6.66
N ALA A 64 17.10 2.47 5.82
CA ALA A 64 16.09 2.65 4.77
C ALA A 64 16.01 1.45 3.80
N ARG A 65 17.14 0.85 3.43
CA ARG A 65 17.18 -0.34 2.57
C ARG A 65 16.57 -1.56 3.26
N GLN A 66 16.85 -1.76 4.54
CA GLN A 66 16.27 -2.85 5.33
C GLN A 66 14.75 -2.68 5.45
N LEU A 67 14.28 -1.48 5.79
CA LEU A 67 12.85 -1.16 5.85
C LEU A 67 12.16 -1.36 4.49
N HIS A 68 12.83 -0.99 3.39
CA HIS A 68 12.32 -1.21 2.04
C HIS A 68 12.23 -2.70 1.70
N ALA A 69 13.22 -3.52 2.08
CA ALA A 69 13.16 -4.97 1.89
C ALA A 69 11.98 -5.60 2.67
N MET A 70 11.77 -5.17 3.92
CA MET A 70 10.60 -5.59 4.70
C MET A 70 9.29 -5.19 4.01
N TYR A 71 9.21 -3.98 3.47
CA TYR A 71 8.05 -3.50 2.73
C TYR A 71 7.77 -4.33 1.47
N THR A 72 8.81 -4.68 0.70
CA THR A 72 8.67 -5.52 -0.50
C THR A 72 8.17 -6.92 -0.14
N ASN A 73 8.70 -7.52 0.94
CA ASN A 73 8.24 -8.82 1.41
C ASN A 73 6.78 -8.78 1.88
N ALA A 74 6.42 -7.79 2.70
CA ALA A 74 5.06 -7.60 3.18
C ALA A 74 4.07 -7.38 2.02
N LEU A 75 4.44 -6.62 0.98
CA LEU A 75 3.65 -6.49 -0.24
C LEU A 75 3.46 -7.82 -0.97
N GLY A 76 4.52 -8.63 -1.07
CA GLY A 76 4.46 -9.96 -1.67
C GLY A 76 3.49 -10.88 -0.94
N GLU A 77 3.57 -10.92 0.40
CA GLU A 77 2.66 -11.70 1.24
C GLU A 77 1.22 -11.20 1.16
N TYR A 78 1.01 -9.87 1.19
CA TYR A 78 -0.30 -9.27 1.05
C TYR A 78 -0.97 -9.67 -0.27
N ARG A 79 -0.23 -9.59 -1.39
CA ARG A 79 -0.72 -10.03 -2.71
C ARG A 79 -1.01 -11.52 -2.72
N ALA A 80 -0.10 -12.33 -2.19
CA ALA A 80 -0.31 -13.78 -2.13
C ALA A 80 -1.58 -14.18 -1.37
N ILE A 81 -2.00 -13.41 -0.37
CA ILE A 81 -3.24 -13.67 0.40
C ILE A 81 -4.47 -13.12 -0.33
N THR A 82 -4.38 -11.90 -0.85
CA THR A 82 -5.55 -11.17 -1.40
C THR A 82 -5.84 -11.48 -2.88
N GLU A 83 -4.82 -11.76 -3.69
CA GLU A 83 -4.99 -12.08 -5.11
C GLU A 83 -5.44 -13.54 -5.31
N THR A 84 -5.14 -14.45 -4.38
CA THR A 84 -5.72 -15.81 -4.38
C THR A 84 -7.22 -15.85 -4.08
N GLN A 85 -7.82 -14.70 -3.74
CA GLN A 85 -9.23 -14.57 -3.34
C GLN A 85 -10.03 -13.59 -4.21
N LEU A 86 -9.51 -13.11 -5.35
CA LEU A 86 -10.32 -12.36 -6.30
C LEU A 86 -11.09 -13.35 -7.20
N PRO A 87 -12.39 -13.64 -6.96
CA PRO A 87 -13.24 -14.03 -8.07
C PRO A 87 -13.19 -12.88 -9.07
N ALA A 88 -13.02 -13.21 -10.35
CA ALA A 88 -12.91 -12.25 -11.45
C ALA A 88 -14.08 -11.22 -11.49
N GLU A 89 -15.17 -11.46 -10.77
CA GLU A 89 -16.35 -10.61 -10.66
C GLU A 89 -16.14 -9.35 -9.78
N ALA A 90 -15.16 -9.32 -8.87
CA ALA A 90 -14.91 -8.14 -8.02
C ALA A 90 -14.12 -7.01 -8.74
N VAL A 91 -13.57 -7.27 -9.92
CA VAL A 91 -12.80 -6.28 -10.73
C VAL A 91 -13.70 -5.45 -11.65
N ALA A 92 -15.02 -5.67 -11.65
CA ALA A 92 -15.99 -4.89 -12.45
C ALA A 92 -16.41 -3.54 -11.81
N GLY A 93 -15.85 -3.16 -10.64
CA GLY A 93 -16.23 -1.94 -9.92
C GLY A 93 -15.31 -0.73 -10.13
N HIS A 94 -14.12 -0.92 -10.71
CA HIS A 94 -13.21 0.17 -11.06
C HIS A 94 -13.18 0.39 -12.58
N ALA A 95 -14.37 0.58 -13.16
CA ALA A 95 -14.43 1.34 -14.40
C ALA A 95 -13.96 2.75 -14.06
N GLU A 96 -12.76 3.08 -14.53
CA GLU A 96 -12.28 4.45 -14.61
C GLU A 96 -13.44 5.33 -15.09
N SER A 97 -13.88 6.29 -14.26
CA SER A 97 -14.71 7.38 -14.73
C SER A 97 -13.83 8.28 -15.61
N ASN A 98 -13.49 7.76 -16.79
CA ASN A 98 -12.87 8.52 -17.86
C ASN A 98 -13.97 9.38 -18.47
N GLY A 99 -14.04 10.62 -18.00
CA GLY A 99 -14.59 11.76 -18.74
C GLY A 99 -16.02 11.55 -19.22
N GLY A 100 -16.98 12.00 -18.41
CA GLY A 100 -18.32 12.27 -18.89
C GLY A 100 -18.29 13.08 -20.20
N PRO A 101 -19.26 12.85 -21.10
CA PRO A 101 -19.22 13.37 -22.46
C PRO A 101 -19.00 14.88 -22.45
N LYS A 102 -17.96 15.32 -23.17
CA LYS A 102 -17.81 16.70 -23.60
C LYS A 102 -19.02 17.02 -24.48
N ASN A 103 -20.06 17.59 -23.89
CA ASN A 103 -21.09 18.28 -24.66
C ASN A 103 -20.44 19.54 -25.24
N SER A 104 -19.86 19.38 -26.42
CA SER A 104 -19.83 20.42 -27.44
C SER A 104 -21.27 20.82 -27.73
N GLY A 105 -21.63 22.03 -27.34
CA GLY A 105 -22.93 22.61 -27.61
C GLY A 105 -22.79 24.13 -27.60
N ASP A 106 -22.45 24.69 -28.76
CA ASP A 106 -22.74 26.07 -29.09
C ASP A 106 -24.20 26.38 -28.72
N SER A 107 -24.40 27.44 -27.93
CA SER A 107 -25.69 28.10 -27.82
C SER A 107 -25.45 29.55 -27.45
N ASP A 108 -25.30 30.32 -28.53
CA ASP A 108 -25.56 31.75 -28.60
C ASP A 108 -26.97 32.04 -28.04
N SER A 109 -27.05 32.87 -26.99
CA SER A 109 -28.30 33.48 -26.59
C SER A 109 -28.03 34.75 -25.79
N THR A 110 -28.13 35.87 -26.50
CA THR A 110 -28.45 37.20 -25.96
C THR A 110 -29.62 37.13 -24.99
N GLY A 111 -29.43 37.65 -23.78
CA GLY A 111 -30.48 37.85 -22.79
C GLY A 111 -30.12 38.99 -21.87
N GLU A 112 -30.56 40.19 -22.23
CA GLU A 112 -30.66 41.34 -21.32
C GLU A 112 -31.55 40.94 -20.12
N HIS A 113 -31.16 41.31 -18.90
CA HIS A 113 -32.03 42.03 -17.96
C HIS A 113 -31.33 42.40 -16.65
N LEU A 114 -31.38 43.71 -16.38
CA LEU A 114 -31.12 44.50 -15.16
C LEU A 114 -29.67 44.70 -14.70
#